data_AF-A0AAE8G0B2-F1
#
_entry.id   AF-A0AAE8G0B2-F1
#
_cell.length_a   1.000
_cell.length_b   1.000
_cell.length_c   1.000
_cell.angle_alpha   90.00
_cell.angle_beta   90.00
_cell.angle_gamma   90.00
#
_symmetry.space_group_name_H-M   'P 1'
#
loop_
_entity.id
_entity.type
_entity.pdbx_description
1 polymer ?
#
loop_
_entity_poly.entity_id
_entity_poly.type
_entity_poly.pdbx_seq_one_letter_code
_entity_poly.pdbx_strand_id
1 'polypeptide(L)'
;MKKKLFVLVCTVILIPGLVACSSQGNSGKGKKHPTTETTTSTTKKVSKKEQDNPLKDMQQIGNDRVGYVFVPKDWVRFKDLNGSDSYQYSATDAYTIVTMNGYTKQKLGIGAIDDVVVKQVADNYFGMMDKTGKFQGLTGSRATITDYRTKDSYRAYQVYGALKSDGKILCAWIFKTKKSDRVYLISLEGNKKSDAFVKQLAYIETTWSENK
;
A
#
# COMPACT_ATOMS: atom_id res chain seq x y z
N MET A 1 0.22 -20.54 27.45
CA MET A 1 -0.98 -19.69 27.24
C MET A 1 -1.14 -19.44 25.75
N LYS A 2 -2.34 -19.55 25.16
CA LYS A 2 -2.55 -19.20 23.73
C LYS A 2 -2.65 -17.69 23.59
N LYS A 3 -1.63 -17.03 23.00
CA LYS A 3 -1.71 -15.60 22.64
C LYS A 3 -2.83 -15.43 21.60
N LYS A 4 -3.90 -14.71 21.94
CA LYS A 4 -4.95 -14.36 20.96
C LYS A 4 -4.37 -13.29 20.04
N LEU A 5 -4.13 -13.63 18.78
CA LEU A 5 -3.70 -12.68 17.77
C LEU A 5 -4.86 -11.74 17.43
N PHE A 6 -4.80 -10.50 17.93
CA PHE A 6 -5.65 -9.43 17.44
C PHE A 6 -5.00 -8.83 16.18
N VAL A 7 -5.71 -8.96 15.06
CA VAL A 7 -5.43 -8.27 13.80
C VAL A 7 -6.44 -7.13 13.67
N LEU A 8 -6.01 -5.94 13.26
CA LEU A 8 -6.87 -4.78 13.20
C LEU A 8 -7.60 -4.69 11.85
N VAL A 9 -8.47 -5.66 11.60
CA VAL A 9 -9.36 -5.63 10.43
C VAL A 9 -10.34 -4.45 10.57
N CYS A 10 -10.28 -3.53 9.61
CA CYS A 10 -11.17 -2.37 9.51
C CYS A 10 -11.64 -2.19 8.07
N THR A 11 -12.70 -2.91 7.71
CA THR A 11 -13.47 -2.66 6.50
C THR A 11 -14.17 -1.30 6.61
N VAL A 12 -13.90 -0.38 5.67
CA VAL A 12 -14.58 0.92 5.62
C VAL A 12 -16.10 0.72 5.47
N ILE A 13 -16.85 1.16 6.48
CA ILE A 13 -18.32 1.26 6.44
C ILE A 13 -18.68 2.60 5.77
N LEU A 14 -19.59 2.57 4.80
CA LEU A 14 -19.97 3.75 4.03
C LEU A 14 -21.03 4.59 4.74
N ILE A 15 -20.88 5.90 4.63
CA ILE A 15 -21.95 6.88 4.80
C ILE A 15 -22.15 7.51 3.41
N PRO A 16 -23.32 7.32 2.74
CA PRO A 16 -23.52 7.82 1.38
C PRO A 16 -23.66 9.36 1.36
N GLY A 17 -23.02 10.03 0.40
CA GLY A 17 -22.94 11.50 0.38
C GLY A 17 -22.64 12.12 -0.97
N LEU A 18 -23.68 12.23 -1.82
CA LEU A 18 -23.80 13.13 -2.98
C LEU A 18 -22.85 12.93 -4.18
N VAL A 19 -23.27 13.47 -5.34
CA VAL A 19 -22.72 13.19 -6.69
C VAL A 19 -22.64 14.47 -7.52
N ALA A 20 -21.60 14.59 -8.35
CA ALA A 20 -21.52 15.50 -9.50
C ALA A 20 -20.82 14.79 -10.69
N CYS A 21 -21.03 15.25 -11.92
CA CYS A 21 -20.83 14.44 -13.15
C CYS A 21 -20.04 15.12 -14.27
N SER A 22 -19.39 14.30 -15.12
CA SER A 22 -18.90 14.58 -16.50
C SER A 22 -17.82 15.67 -16.67
N SER A 23 -17.02 15.76 -17.74
CA SER A 23 -16.88 15.04 -19.04
C SER A 23 -15.37 14.74 -19.27
N GLN A 24 -14.88 13.75 -20.03
CA GLN A 24 -15.14 13.20 -21.37
C GLN A 24 -14.57 14.02 -22.55
N GLY A 25 -13.46 13.53 -23.11
CA GLY A 25 -12.77 14.04 -24.33
C GLY A 25 -11.77 12.99 -24.84
N ASN A 26 -11.49 12.92 -26.15
CA ASN A 26 -10.92 11.72 -26.80
C ASN A 26 -9.83 12.00 -27.86
N SER A 27 -8.97 11.00 -28.06
CA SER A 27 -8.22 10.65 -29.28
C SER A 27 -7.12 11.57 -29.85
N GLY A 28 -6.01 10.95 -30.23
CA GLY A 28 -4.95 11.50 -31.09
C GLY A 28 -3.90 10.41 -31.38
N LYS A 29 -3.61 10.11 -32.65
CA LYS A 29 -2.81 8.93 -33.06
C LYS A 29 -1.89 9.26 -34.23
N GLY A 30 -0.57 9.20 -34.03
CA GLY A 30 0.47 9.44 -35.05
C GLY A 30 1.51 8.33 -35.08
N LYS A 31 2.14 8.07 -36.24
CA LYS A 31 2.97 6.86 -36.47
C LYS A 31 3.92 7.01 -37.67
N LYS A 32 5.25 6.89 -37.49
CA LYS A 32 6.24 6.18 -38.36
C LYS A 32 7.72 6.43 -37.95
N HIS A 33 8.61 5.66 -38.58
CA HIS A 33 10.07 5.44 -38.42
C HIS A 33 10.73 5.67 -39.84
N PRO A 34 12.05 5.57 -40.17
CA PRO A 34 13.27 5.02 -39.51
C PRO A 34 14.35 6.11 -39.18
N THR A 35 15.65 5.89 -38.86
CA THR A 35 16.56 4.70 -38.85
C THR A 35 17.41 4.68 -37.53
N THR A 36 18.70 4.28 -37.34
CA THR A 36 19.88 3.93 -38.18
C THR A 36 20.84 2.95 -37.46
N GLU A 37 21.69 2.28 -38.25
CA GLU A 37 22.92 1.49 -37.95
C GLU A 37 24.06 2.29 -37.28
N THR A 38 25.18 1.75 -36.75
CA THR A 38 25.62 0.41 -36.26
C THR A 38 27.03 0.59 -35.63
N THR A 39 27.38 -0.16 -34.56
CA THR A 39 28.78 -0.63 -34.29
C THR A 39 28.78 -1.68 -33.18
N THR A 40 29.43 -2.82 -33.40
CA THR A 40 29.69 -3.86 -32.39
C THR A 40 31.07 -3.65 -31.76
N SER A 41 31.19 -3.73 -30.42
CA SER A 41 32.49 -3.86 -29.75
C SER A 41 32.41 -4.81 -28.55
N THR A 42 33.24 -5.85 -28.59
CA THR A 42 33.16 -6.99 -27.66
C THR A 42 34.23 -6.89 -26.57
N THR A 43 33.91 -6.29 -25.43
CA THR A 43 34.90 -6.02 -24.37
C THR A 43 34.63 -6.81 -23.08
N LYS A 44 35.39 -7.90 -22.94
CA LYS A 44 35.87 -8.58 -21.71
C LYS A 44 34.86 -8.75 -20.55
N LYS A 45 34.60 -10.02 -20.20
CA LYS A 45 33.84 -10.49 -19.02
C LYS A 45 34.52 -10.09 -17.70
N VAL A 46 34.40 -8.83 -17.31
CA VAL A 46 34.69 -8.39 -15.93
C VAL A 46 33.66 -9.07 -15.02
N SER A 47 34.14 -9.77 -14.00
CA SER A 47 33.29 -10.28 -12.92
C SER A 47 32.70 -9.09 -12.16
N LYS A 48 31.46 -8.71 -12.50
CA LYS A 48 30.68 -7.82 -11.66
C LYS A 48 30.67 -8.43 -10.25
N LYS A 49 31.11 -7.67 -9.23
CA LYS A 49 30.56 -7.85 -7.89
C LYS A 49 29.04 -7.82 -8.06
N GLU A 50 28.32 -8.76 -7.48
CA GLU A 50 26.86 -8.68 -7.46
C GLU A 50 26.49 -7.35 -6.79
N GLN A 51 25.91 -6.45 -7.56
CA GLN A 51 25.40 -5.19 -7.04
C GLN A 51 24.23 -5.57 -6.15
N ASP A 52 24.42 -5.41 -4.84
CA ASP A 52 23.56 -6.04 -3.85
C ASP A 52 22.09 -5.61 -4.05
N ASN A 53 21.30 -6.53 -4.59
CA ASN A 53 19.93 -6.24 -4.99
C ASN A 53 19.06 -6.19 -3.72
N PRO A 54 18.52 -5.02 -3.34
CA PRO A 54 17.76 -4.89 -2.09
C PRO A 54 16.48 -5.73 -2.08
N LEU A 55 16.04 -6.23 -3.24
CA LEU A 55 14.89 -7.11 -3.37
C LEU A 55 15.27 -8.60 -3.50
N LYS A 56 16.55 -8.97 -3.41
CA LYS A 56 17.00 -10.37 -3.59
C LYS A 56 16.35 -11.34 -2.58
N ASP A 57 16.10 -10.87 -1.37
CA ASP A 57 15.49 -11.64 -0.26
C ASP A 57 14.01 -11.28 -0.04
N MET A 58 13.42 -10.53 -0.97
CA MET A 58 12.02 -10.13 -0.96
C MET A 58 11.17 -10.95 -1.95
N GLN A 59 9.87 -10.99 -1.69
CA GLN A 59 8.81 -11.46 -2.58
C GLN A 59 7.85 -10.28 -2.85
N GLN A 60 7.27 -10.21 -4.06
CA GLN A 60 6.22 -9.25 -4.35
C GLN A 60 4.86 -9.87 -4.01
N ILE A 61 4.11 -9.21 -3.13
CA ILE A 61 2.75 -9.59 -2.73
C ILE A 61 1.74 -8.59 -3.28
N GLY A 62 0.48 -8.99 -3.40
CA GLY A 62 -0.62 -8.13 -3.83
C GLY A 62 -1.45 -8.75 -4.96
N ASN A 63 -2.28 -7.93 -5.59
CA ASN A 63 -3.01 -8.21 -6.83
C ASN A 63 -3.62 -6.90 -7.37
N ASP A 64 -4.08 -6.90 -8.61
CA ASP A 64 -4.59 -5.70 -9.31
C ASP A 64 -5.76 -4.99 -8.60
N ARG A 65 -6.43 -5.63 -7.63
CA ARG A 65 -7.48 -4.97 -6.83
C ARG A 65 -6.94 -4.08 -5.72
N VAL A 66 -5.71 -4.30 -5.24
CA VAL A 66 -5.09 -3.68 -4.06
C VAL A 66 -3.69 -3.09 -4.32
N GLY A 67 -3.19 -3.22 -5.55
CA GLY A 67 -1.80 -2.95 -5.91
C GLY A 67 -0.86 -4.04 -5.38
N TYR A 68 0.43 -3.75 -5.40
CA TYR A 68 1.52 -4.67 -5.07
C TYR A 68 2.56 -4.01 -4.15
N VAL A 69 3.23 -4.77 -3.30
CA VAL A 69 4.35 -4.30 -2.46
C VAL A 69 5.35 -5.44 -2.23
N PHE A 70 6.60 -5.12 -1.91
CA PHE A 70 7.60 -6.12 -1.54
C PHE A 70 7.64 -6.35 -0.02
N VAL A 71 7.71 -7.63 0.39
CA VAL A 71 7.94 -8.08 1.77
C VAL A 71 9.01 -9.20 1.78
N PRO A 72 9.66 -9.52 2.90
CA PRO A 72 10.63 -10.62 2.98
C PRO A 72 10.06 -11.99 2.55
N LYS A 73 10.90 -12.84 1.97
CA LYS A 73 10.52 -14.17 1.42
C LYS A 73 9.96 -15.16 2.45
N ASP A 74 10.25 -15.01 3.73
CA ASP A 74 9.72 -15.85 4.81
C ASP A 74 8.30 -15.45 5.26
N TRP A 75 7.81 -14.28 4.83
CA TRP A 75 6.46 -13.83 5.18
C TRP A 75 5.40 -14.72 4.53
N VAL A 76 4.42 -15.12 5.33
CA VAL A 76 3.35 -16.05 4.92
C VAL A 76 2.06 -15.28 4.67
N ARG A 77 1.24 -15.78 3.74
CA ARG A 77 -0.07 -15.19 3.49
C ARG A 77 -0.98 -15.41 4.70
N PHE A 78 -1.38 -14.32 5.34
CA PHE A 78 -2.33 -14.35 6.43
C PHE A 78 -3.75 -14.38 5.86
N LYS A 79 -4.65 -15.14 6.50
CA LYS A 79 -6.08 -15.12 6.21
C LYS A 79 -6.81 -15.01 7.53
N ASP A 80 -7.47 -13.88 7.74
CA ASP A 80 -8.32 -13.70 8.92
C ASP A 80 -9.45 -14.75 8.93
N LEU A 81 -9.63 -15.40 10.07
CA LEU A 81 -10.68 -16.38 10.31
C LEU A 81 -12.07 -15.74 10.29
N ASN A 82 -12.16 -14.43 10.57
CA ASN A 82 -13.41 -13.66 10.49
C ASN A 82 -13.77 -13.20 9.07
N GLY A 83 -12.98 -13.59 8.05
CA GLY A 83 -13.40 -13.54 6.64
C GLY A 83 -13.34 -12.18 5.95
N SER A 84 -12.47 -11.25 6.39
CA SER A 84 -12.31 -9.97 5.69
C SER A 84 -11.79 -10.15 4.25
N ASP A 85 -12.30 -9.35 3.32
CA ASP A 85 -11.82 -9.26 1.91
C ASP A 85 -10.36 -8.76 1.78
N SER A 86 -9.76 -8.26 2.86
CA SER A 86 -8.44 -7.62 2.85
C SER A 86 -7.34 -8.60 2.45
N TYR A 87 -6.39 -8.14 1.65
CA TYR A 87 -5.23 -8.93 1.26
C TYR A 87 -4.14 -8.81 2.34
N GLN A 88 -3.80 -9.90 3.03
CA GLN A 88 -2.94 -9.86 4.23
C GLN A 88 -1.75 -10.81 4.15
N TYR A 89 -0.59 -10.37 4.65
CA TYR A 89 0.62 -11.18 4.86
C TYR A 89 1.21 -10.85 6.24
N SER A 90 1.79 -11.85 6.90
CA SER A 90 2.46 -11.68 8.20
C SER A 90 3.90 -12.17 8.15
N ALA A 91 4.76 -11.51 8.93
CA ALA A 91 6.07 -12.06 9.25
C ALA A 91 5.94 -13.38 10.03
N THR A 92 7.05 -14.10 10.16
CA THR A 92 7.17 -15.33 10.95
C THR A 92 6.89 -15.16 12.46
N ASP A 93 6.86 -13.91 12.96
CA ASP A 93 6.41 -13.59 14.33
C ASP A 93 4.88 -13.64 14.52
N ALA A 94 4.11 -13.75 13.42
CA ALA A 94 2.64 -13.64 13.35
C ALA A 94 2.04 -12.38 13.99
N TYR A 95 2.85 -11.35 14.25
CA TYR A 95 2.48 -10.12 14.96
C TYR A 95 2.70 -8.88 14.10
N THR A 96 3.75 -8.90 13.28
CA THR A 96 4.01 -7.92 12.23
C THR A 96 3.23 -8.32 10.98
N ILE A 97 2.30 -7.48 10.54
CA ILE A 97 1.29 -7.79 9.51
C ILE A 97 1.18 -6.63 8.53
N VAL A 98 1.22 -6.92 7.23
CA VAL A 98 0.80 -6.01 6.16
C VAL A 98 -0.62 -6.37 5.72
N THR A 99 -1.50 -5.36 5.71
CA THR A 99 -2.88 -5.45 5.19
C THR A 99 -3.03 -4.48 4.02
N MET A 100 -3.60 -4.93 2.90
CA MET A 100 -3.79 -4.15 1.68
C MET A 100 -5.26 -4.20 1.21
N ASN A 101 -5.78 -3.05 0.78
CA ASN A 101 -7.12 -2.85 0.24
C ASN A 101 -7.09 -1.83 -0.91
N GLY A 102 -8.07 -1.91 -1.82
CA GLY A 102 -8.26 -0.93 -2.89
C GLY A 102 -9.74 -0.67 -3.12
N TYR A 103 -10.23 0.44 -2.58
CA TYR A 103 -11.65 0.79 -2.57
C TYR A 103 -12.05 1.45 -3.89
N THR A 104 -12.79 0.73 -4.74
CA THR A 104 -13.33 1.27 -6.00
C THR A 104 -14.39 2.33 -5.73
N LYS A 105 -14.67 3.19 -6.72
CA LYS A 105 -15.77 4.15 -6.65
C LYS A 105 -17.14 3.52 -6.30
N GLN A 106 -17.40 2.30 -6.78
CA GLN A 106 -18.60 1.52 -6.44
C GLN A 106 -18.58 1.06 -4.97
N LYS A 107 -17.43 0.55 -4.48
CA LYS A 107 -17.24 0.17 -3.07
C LYS A 107 -17.20 1.39 -2.13
N LEU A 108 -17.16 2.61 -2.66
CA LEU A 108 -17.25 3.88 -1.92
C LEU A 108 -18.61 4.61 -2.09
N GLY A 109 -19.47 4.18 -3.01
CA GLY A 109 -20.78 4.82 -3.26
C GLY A 109 -20.72 6.19 -3.92
N ILE A 110 -19.67 6.50 -4.69
CA ILE A 110 -19.34 7.84 -5.21
C ILE A 110 -19.07 7.84 -6.73
N GLY A 111 -19.19 9.01 -7.36
CA GLY A 111 -19.06 9.16 -8.82
C GLY A 111 -17.63 9.12 -9.36
N ALA A 112 -16.69 9.79 -8.68
CA ALA A 112 -15.29 9.94 -9.08
C ALA A 112 -14.37 10.08 -7.84
N ILE A 113 -13.09 9.69 -7.96
CA ILE A 113 -12.13 9.71 -6.85
C ILE A 113 -11.16 10.89 -7.02
N ASP A 114 -11.56 12.04 -6.50
CA ASP A 114 -10.71 13.22 -6.37
C ASP A 114 -9.84 13.15 -5.09
N ASP A 115 -9.18 14.25 -4.72
CA ASP A 115 -8.31 14.31 -3.52
C ASP A 115 -9.14 14.47 -2.23
N VAL A 116 -10.37 14.98 -2.32
CA VAL A 116 -11.31 15.14 -1.21
C VAL A 116 -11.84 13.77 -0.79
N VAL A 117 -12.20 12.90 -1.74
CA VAL A 117 -12.59 11.51 -1.49
C VAL A 117 -11.46 10.74 -0.81
N VAL A 118 -10.20 10.90 -1.25
CA VAL A 118 -9.04 10.26 -0.60
C VAL A 118 -8.89 10.75 0.84
N LYS A 119 -9.03 12.06 1.09
CA LYS A 119 -9.04 12.60 2.47
C LYS A 119 -10.19 12.02 3.29
N GLN A 120 -11.41 11.97 2.76
CA GLN A 120 -12.57 11.44 3.48
C GLN A 120 -12.39 9.96 3.86
N VAL A 121 -11.78 9.14 2.99
CA VAL A 121 -11.44 7.74 3.33
C VAL A 121 -10.39 7.68 4.44
N ALA A 122 -9.41 8.58 4.46
CA ALA A 122 -8.41 8.66 5.52
C ALA A 122 -8.99 9.16 6.86
N ASP A 123 -9.85 10.19 6.83
CA ASP A 123 -10.58 10.71 7.99
C ASP A 123 -11.50 9.64 8.58
N ASN A 124 -12.24 8.93 7.73
CA ASN A 124 -13.09 7.80 8.14
C ASN A 124 -12.25 6.67 8.76
N TYR A 125 -11.09 6.34 8.18
CA TYR A 125 -10.19 5.34 8.74
C TYR A 125 -9.65 5.77 10.12
N PHE A 126 -9.19 7.01 10.26
CA PHE A 126 -8.78 7.58 11.55
C PHE A 126 -9.91 7.50 12.58
N GLY A 127 -11.12 7.97 12.22
CA GLY A 127 -12.28 7.97 13.11
C GLY A 127 -12.73 6.56 13.52
N MET A 128 -12.58 5.55 12.66
CA MET A 128 -12.78 4.15 13.03
C MET A 128 -11.75 3.68 14.08
N MET A 129 -10.46 4.03 13.94
CA MET A 129 -9.44 3.68 14.94
C MET A 129 -9.71 4.36 16.28
N ASP A 130 -10.00 5.66 16.26
CA ASP A 130 -10.21 6.48 17.45
C ASP A 130 -11.42 5.99 18.26
N LYS A 131 -12.55 5.74 17.57
CA LYS A 131 -13.79 5.20 18.14
C LYS A 131 -13.62 3.84 18.81
N THR A 132 -12.54 3.08 18.56
CA THR A 132 -12.25 1.87 19.34
C THR A 132 -11.84 2.15 20.79
N GLY A 133 -11.33 3.35 21.08
CA GLY A 133 -10.68 3.71 22.35
C GLY A 133 -9.36 3.00 22.63
N LYS A 134 -8.93 2.04 21.78
CA LYS A 134 -7.78 1.14 22.03
C LYS A 134 -6.42 1.79 21.77
N PHE A 135 -6.38 2.90 21.04
CA PHE A 135 -5.13 3.56 20.67
C PHE A 135 -4.72 4.66 21.65
N GLN A 136 -3.41 4.84 21.76
CA GLN A 136 -2.72 5.96 22.41
C GLN A 136 -1.76 6.58 21.38
N GLY A 137 -1.63 7.91 21.40
CA GLY A 137 -0.85 8.64 20.39
C GLY A 137 -1.37 8.44 18.96
N LEU A 138 -2.69 8.24 18.78
CA LEU A 138 -3.31 8.16 17.47
C LEU A 138 -3.23 9.54 16.79
N THR A 139 -2.69 9.60 15.59
CA THR A 139 -2.43 10.85 14.87
C THR A 139 -2.55 10.67 13.35
N GLY A 140 -2.82 11.78 12.66
CA GLY A 140 -2.84 11.87 11.20
C GLY A 140 -1.65 12.68 10.69
N SER A 141 -0.98 12.22 9.63
CA SER A 141 0.15 12.89 8.99
C SER A 141 0.03 12.86 7.45
N ARG A 142 1.03 13.38 6.74
CA ARG A 142 1.15 13.24 5.28
C ARG A 142 2.46 12.54 4.95
N ALA A 143 2.38 11.57 4.05
CA ALA A 143 3.49 10.78 3.54
C ALA A 143 3.52 10.82 2.00
N THR A 144 4.53 10.20 1.40
CA THR A 144 4.62 10.01 -0.06
C THR A 144 4.79 8.53 -0.36
N ILE A 145 3.98 7.98 -1.25
CA ILE A 145 4.21 6.66 -1.85
C ILE A 145 4.81 6.88 -3.23
N THR A 146 5.94 6.25 -3.54
CA THR A 146 6.52 6.25 -4.89
C THR A 146 6.32 4.88 -5.54
N ASP A 147 5.72 4.86 -6.72
CA ASP A 147 5.55 3.63 -7.50
C ASP A 147 6.92 3.07 -7.91
N TYR A 148 7.18 1.83 -7.52
CA TYR A 148 8.44 1.15 -7.74
C TYR A 148 8.81 1.03 -9.23
N ARG A 149 7.82 1.03 -10.14
CA ARG A 149 7.98 0.77 -11.57
C ARG A 149 8.00 2.05 -12.37
N THR A 150 7.01 2.94 -12.19
CA THR A 150 6.91 4.19 -12.95
C THR A 150 7.74 5.33 -12.36
N LYS A 151 8.11 5.23 -11.07
CA LYS A 151 8.71 6.31 -10.26
C LYS A 151 7.83 7.56 -10.12
N ASP A 152 6.54 7.45 -10.42
CA ASP A 152 5.55 8.45 -10.00
C ASP A 152 5.47 8.48 -8.46
N SER A 153 5.42 9.69 -7.90
CA SER A 153 5.14 9.90 -6.47
C SER A 153 3.71 10.39 -6.26
N TYR A 154 3.04 9.82 -5.25
CA TYR A 154 1.67 10.12 -4.86
C TYR A 154 1.61 10.57 -3.40
N ARG A 155 0.79 11.59 -3.12
CA ARG A 155 0.54 12.07 -1.75
C ARG A 155 -0.34 11.07 -1.03
N ALA A 156 0.09 10.65 0.16
CA ALA A 156 -0.69 9.80 1.05
C ALA A 156 -1.07 10.56 2.32
N TYR A 157 -2.28 10.30 2.80
CA TYR A 157 -2.63 10.56 4.19
C TYR A 157 -2.17 9.35 5.01
N GLN A 158 -1.47 9.59 6.11
CA GLN A 158 -0.99 8.53 6.99
C GLN A 158 -1.74 8.58 8.32
N VAL A 159 -2.12 7.42 8.84
CA VAL A 159 -2.70 7.27 10.19
C VAL A 159 -1.77 6.39 11.01
N TYR A 160 -1.29 6.92 12.14
CA TYR A 160 -0.34 6.25 13.02
C TYR A 160 -0.89 6.19 14.44
N GLY A 161 -0.65 5.10 15.17
CA GLY A 161 -0.94 5.02 16.61
C GLY A 161 -0.40 3.75 17.25
N ALA A 162 -0.37 3.70 18.59
CA ALA A 162 0.02 2.50 19.33
C ALA A 162 -1.18 1.93 20.11
N LEU A 163 -1.36 0.61 20.14
CA LEU A 163 -2.33 -0.03 21.03
C LEU A 163 -1.93 0.17 22.51
N LYS A 164 -2.92 0.46 23.36
CA LYS A 164 -2.77 0.58 24.82
C LYS A 164 -2.45 -0.75 25.51
N SER A 165 -2.77 -1.88 24.87
CA SER A 165 -2.62 -3.24 25.42
C SER A 165 -1.18 -3.73 25.52
N ASP A 166 -0.40 -3.49 24.47
CA ASP A 166 0.88 -4.17 24.19
C ASP A 166 1.85 -3.29 23.38
N GLY A 167 1.45 -2.06 23.04
CA GLY A 167 2.26 -1.14 22.25
C GLY A 167 2.40 -1.53 20.77
N LYS A 168 1.55 -2.44 20.24
CA LYS A 168 1.51 -2.72 18.80
C LYS A 168 1.26 -1.42 18.03
N ILE A 169 2.15 -1.08 17.11
CA ILE A 169 1.96 0.06 16.23
C ILE A 169 0.98 -0.33 15.12
N LEU A 170 0.12 0.62 14.77
CA LEU A 170 -0.52 0.75 13.47
C LEU A 170 0.18 1.90 12.73
N CYS A 171 0.61 1.67 11.49
CA CYS A 171 0.89 2.72 10.52
C CYS A 171 0.12 2.38 9.23
N ALA A 172 -0.71 3.29 8.73
CA ALA A 172 -1.50 3.09 7.52
C ALA A 172 -1.36 4.27 6.57
N TRP A 173 -1.37 4.00 5.26
CA TRP A 173 -1.27 4.97 4.18
C TRP A 173 -2.51 4.86 3.28
N ILE A 174 -3.16 6.00 3.02
CA ILE A 174 -4.37 6.13 2.21
C ILE A 174 -4.08 7.11 1.07
N PHE A 175 -4.19 6.64 -0.18
CA PHE A 175 -3.75 7.38 -1.37
C PHE A 175 -4.43 6.91 -2.66
N LYS A 176 -4.12 7.54 -3.79
CA LYS A 176 -4.49 7.10 -5.15
C LYS A 176 -3.34 7.39 -6.13
N THR A 177 -3.33 6.73 -7.28
CA THR A 177 -2.47 7.14 -8.40
C THR A 177 -3.14 8.21 -9.27
N LYS A 178 -2.39 8.76 -10.24
CA LYS A 178 -2.88 9.71 -11.24
C LYS A 178 -3.99 9.15 -12.16
N LYS A 179 -4.17 7.82 -12.22
CA LYS A 179 -5.10 7.12 -13.13
C LYS A 179 -6.08 6.17 -12.43
N SER A 180 -6.00 6.08 -11.10
CA SER A 180 -6.67 5.07 -10.29
C SER A 180 -8.21 5.15 -10.33
N ASP A 181 -8.86 3.99 -10.45
CA ASP A 181 -10.30 3.82 -10.16
C ASP A 181 -10.58 3.52 -8.67
N ARG A 182 -9.54 3.58 -7.83
CA ARG A 182 -9.50 3.20 -6.40
C ARG A 182 -8.88 4.26 -5.49
N VAL A 183 -9.28 4.22 -4.21
CA VAL A 183 -8.43 4.66 -3.09
C VAL A 183 -7.70 3.42 -2.56
N TYR A 184 -6.37 3.41 -2.61
CA TYR A 184 -5.55 2.37 -2.02
C TYR A 184 -5.39 2.63 -0.52
N LEU A 185 -5.42 1.54 0.25
CA LEU A 185 -5.07 1.52 1.67
C LEU A 185 -4.07 0.40 1.91
N ILE A 186 -2.95 0.74 2.53
CA ILE A 186 -1.98 -0.21 3.07
C ILE A 186 -1.87 0.07 4.57
N SER A 187 -1.83 -0.95 5.41
CA SER A 187 -1.38 -0.81 6.79
C SER A 187 -0.28 -1.80 7.12
N LEU A 188 0.65 -1.37 7.96
CA LEU A 188 1.63 -2.16 8.66
C LEU A 188 1.30 -2.11 10.15
N GLU A 189 0.97 -3.26 10.72
CA GLU A 189 0.90 -3.46 12.16
C GLU A 189 2.17 -4.15 12.65
N GLY A 190 2.61 -3.92 13.89
CA GLY A 190 3.70 -4.72 14.49
C GLY A 190 4.42 -4.08 15.68
N ASN A 191 5.59 -4.63 16.04
CA ASN A 191 6.41 -4.12 17.13
C ASN A 191 7.45 -3.11 16.60
N LYS A 192 7.39 -1.85 17.06
CA LYS A 192 8.33 -0.78 16.66
C LYS A 192 9.82 -1.05 16.91
N LYS A 193 10.16 -2.05 17.73
CA LYS A 193 11.54 -2.50 18.00
C LYS A 193 11.96 -3.73 17.19
N SER A 194 11.10 -4.26 16.31
CA SER A 194 11.42 -5.46 15.51
C SER A 194 11.98 -5.09 14.14
N ASP A 195 13.02 -5.81 13.70
CA ASP A 195 13.60 -5.69 12.37
C ASP A 195 12.56 -5.82 11.25
N ALA A 196 11.60 -6.73 11.41
CA ALA A 196 10.51 -6.95 10.44
C ALA A 196 9.67 -5.68 10.25
N PHE A 197 9.22 -5.06 11.33
CA PHE A 197 8.44 -3.81 11.26
C PHE A 197 9.29 -2.64 10.76
N VAL A 198 10.49 -2.44 11.31
CA VAL A 198 11.34 -1.26 11.00
C VAL A 198 11.79 -1.27 9.54
N LYS A 199 12.15 -2.44 8.99
CA LYS A 199 12.52 -2.56 7.57
C LYS A 199 11.28 -2.42 6.67
N GLN A 200 10.18 -3.08 7.01
CA GLN A 200 8.96 -3.03 6.18
C GLN A 200 8.34 -1.62 6.11
N LEU A 201 8.44 -0.84 7.18
CA LEU A 201 7.94 0.54 7.26
C LEU A 201 8.51 1.42 6.13
N ALA A 202 9.83 1.37 5.91
CA ALA A 202 10.49 2.12 4.84
C ALA A 202 10.26 1.51 3.44
N TYR A 203 10.05 0.19 3.36
CA TYR A 203 9.80 -0.49 2.10
C TYR A 203 8.41 -0.23 1.53
N ILE A 204 7.38 0.01 2.35
CA ILE A 204 6.02 0.30 1.85
C ILE A 204 5.99 1.59 1.02
N GLU A 205 6.67 2.65 1.48
CA GLU A 205 6.69 3.95 0.80
C GLU A 205 7.47 3.95 -0.52
N THR A 206 8.34 2.95 -0.74
CA THR A 206 9.33 2.92 -1.84
C THR A 206 9.24 1.70 -2.75
N THR A 207 8.48 0.66 -2.37
CA THR A 207 8.32 -0.60 -3.13
C THR A 207 6.87 -0.92 -3.50
N TRP A 208 5.90 -0.06 -3.14
CA TRP A 208 4.55 -0.20 -3.67
C TRP A 208 4.53 -0.02 -5.19
N SER A 209 3.61 -0.69 -5.89
CA SER A 209 3.33 -0.43 -7.30
C SER A 209 1.88 -0.74 -7.67
N GLU A 210 1.32 0.02 -8.61
CA GLU A 210 -0.05 -0.21 -9.10
C GLU A 210 -0.15 -1.52 -9.91
N ASN A 211 0.95 -1.94 -10.55
CA ASN A 211 1.03 -3.07 -11.47
C ASN A 211 2.10 -4.09 -11.05
N LYS A 212 2.01 -5.31 -11.62
CA LYS A 212 2.96 -6.41 -11.39
C LYS A 212 4.22 -6.34 -12.25
#